data_AF-A0A9N9WEF0-F1
#
_entry.id   AF-A0A9N9WEF0-F1
#
_cell.length_a   1.000
_cell.length_b   1.000
_cell.length_c   1.000
_cell.angle_alpha   90.00
_cell.angle_beta   90.00
_cell.angle_gamma   90.00
#
_symmetry.space_group_name_H-M   'P 1'
#
loop_
_entity.id
_entity.type
_entity.pdbx_description
1 polymer ?
#
loop_
_entity_poly.entity_id
_entity_poly.type
_entity_poly.pdbx_seq_one_letter_code
_entity_poly.pdbx_strand_id
1 'polypeptide(L)'
;MFSGTVRLRVCEATGLRPTDFQKRHNMTFGKPDDQPIDPYVSIDADEHHLDRSSTKPKTFDPVWNETFTHEVHNVTSLGITVFHDAAIPPDDFVANCTIPFEDLMHRDKDAMDFWVSCVDIIGIYITSLCLDCIHPTEM
;
A
#
# COMPACT_ATOMS: atom_id res chain seq x y z
N MET A 1 -19.24 7.74 -1.40
CA MET A 1 -19.21 6.30 -1.11
C MET A 1 -19.21 5.54 -2.43
N PHE A 2 -18.39 4.51 -2.55
CA PHE A 2 -18.17 3.72 -3.75
C PHE A 2 -18.61 2.28 -3.52
N SER A 3 -19.30 1.71 -4.51
CA SER A 3 -19.58 0.28 -4.61
C SER A 3 -19.17 -0.16 -6.00
N GLY A 4 -18.33 -1.17 -6.11
CA GLY A 4 -17.71 -1.49 -7.39
C GLY A 4 -16.63 -2.54 -7.33
N THR A 5 -15.93 -2.72 -8.43
CA THR A 5 -14.73 -3.55 -8.51
C THR A 5 -13.50 -2.66 -8.43
N VAL A 6 -12.61 -2.94 -7.49
CA VAL A 6 -11.32 -2.26 -7.34
C VAL A 6 -10.25 -3.15 -7.96
N ARG A 7 -9.48 -2.64 -8.94
CA ARG A 7 -8.32 -3.35 -9.52
C ARG A 7 -7.03 -2.57 -9.30
N LEU A 8 -6.35 -2.85 -8.21
CA LEU A 8 -5.09 -2.19 -7.87
C LEU A 8 -3.91 -3.01 -8.39
N ARG A 9 -2.91 -2.35 -9.00
CA ARG A 9 -1.60 -2.93 -9.24
C ARG A 9 -0.54 -2.21 -8.40
N VAL A 10 0.02 -2.92 -7.43
CA VAL A 10 1.10 -2.44 -6.57
C VAL A 10 2.43 -2.73 -7.27
N CYS A 11 3.16 -1.68 -7.63
CA CYS A 11 4.33 -1.80 -8.49
C CYS A 11 5.64 -1.76 -7.71
N GLU A 12 6.03 -0.63 -7.11
CA GLU A 12 7.28 -0.51 -6.36
C GLU A 12 7.20 0.55 -5.27
N ALA A 13 8.06 0.52 -4.26
CA ALA A 13 8.28 1.67 -3.38
C ALA A 13 9.74 2.08 -3.46
N THR A 14 10.06 3.33 -3.12
CA THR A 14 11.43 3.83 -3.16
C THR A 14 11.78 4.60 -1.91
N GLY A 15 12.95 4.34 -1.34
CA GLY A 15 13.48 5.08 -0.20
C GLY A 15 12.73 4.85 1.11
N LEU A 16 12.14 3.65 1.30
CA LEU A 16 11.53 3.27 2.57
C LEU A 16 12.54 3.41 3.72
N ARG A 17 12.08 3.89 4.88
CA ARG A 17 12.92 4.02 6.07
C ARG A 17 12.32 3.27 7.25
N PRO A 18 13.13 2.58 8.06
CA PRO A 18 12.65 1.99 9.29
C PRO A 18 12.15 3.08 10.24
N THR A 19 11.02 2.83 10.90
CA THR A 19 10.48 3.73 11.94
C THR A 19 11.34 3.67 13.20
N ASP A 20 11.25 4.71 14.05
CA ASP A 20 11.98 4.75 15.33
C ASP A 20 11.59 3.63 16.31
N PHE A 21 10.44 2.98 16.08
CA PHE A 21 10.07 1.76 16.81
C PHE A 21 10.94 0.57 16.38
N GLN A 22 11.09 0.35 15.07
CA GLN A 22 11.95 -0.70 14.50
C GLN A 22 13.41 -0.53 14.94
N LYS A 23 13.90 0.72 14.99
CA LYS A 23 15.27 1.03 15.44
C LYS A 23 15.55 0.64 16.89
N ARG A 24 14.52 0.58 17.75
CA ARG A 24 14.66 0.23 19.18
C ARG A 24 14.62 -1.27 19.44
N HIS A 25 13.95 -2.04 18.58
CA HIS A 25 13.81 -3.49 18.75
C HIS A 25 14.91 -4.31 18.03
N ASN A 26 15.54 -3.75 16.99
CA ASN A 26 16.72 -4.38 16.36
C ASN A 26 18.00 -4.14 17.19
N MET A 27 18.28 -5.04 18.13
CA MET A 27 19.52 -5.11 18.93
C MET A 27 20.70 -5.71 18.13
N THR A 28 20.84 -5.38 16.85
CA THR A 28 21.94 -5.83 15.99
C THR A 28 23.09 -4.84 16.04
N PHE A 29 24.33 -5.35 16.09
CA PHE A 29 25.56 -4.54 16.06
C PHE A 29 25.69 -3.84 14.69
N GLY A 30 25.14 -2.62 14.57
CA GLY A 30 25.16 -1.79 13.37
C GLY A 30 24.41 -0.47 13.59
N LYS A 31 24.57 0.50 12.68
CA LYS A 31 23.75 1.72 12.72
C LYS A 31 22.31 1.34 12.31
N PRO A 32 21.29 1.62 13.14
CA PRO A 32 19.90 1.23 12.85
C PRO A 32 19.35 1.77 11.52
N ASP A 33 19.89 2.89 11.04
CA ASP A 33 19.44 3.55 9.81
C ASP A 33 19.83 2.81 8.51
N ASP A 34 20.77 1.85 8.58
CA ASP A 34 21.30 1.15 7.40
C ASP A 34 20.75 -0.29 7.24
N GLN A 35 19.91 -0.78 8.16
CA GLN A 35 19.43 -2.16 8.09
C GLN A 35 18.21 -2.27 7.15
N PRO A 36 18.32 -3.00 6.03
CA PRO A 36 17.20 -3.18 5.11
C PRO A 36 16.06 -3.95 5.78
N ILE A 37 14.83 -3.62 5.39
CA ILE A 37 13.60 -4.27 5.88
C ILE A 37 13.11 -5.33 4.89
N ASP A 38 12.16 -6.14 5.35
CA ASP A 38 11.43 -7.11 4.52
C ASP A 38 10.00 -6.58 4.24
N PRO A 39 9.80 -5.65 3.28
CA PRO A 39 8.53 -4.97 3.12
C PRO A 39 7.46 -5.79 2.37
N TYR A 40 6.21 -5.62 2.79
CA TYR A 40 5.01 -5.97 2.03
C TYR A 40 3.95 -4.87 2.16
N VAL A 41 2.95 -4.89 1.28
CA VAL A 41 1.81 -3.96 1.28
C VAL A 41 0.56 -4.68 1.76
N SER A 42 -0.13 -4.11 2.74
CA SER A 42 -1.54 -4.39 3.06
C SER A 42 -2.44 -3.46 2.26
N ILE A 43 -3.51 -4.03 1.72
CA ILE A 43 -4.53 -3.32 0.94
C ILE A 43 -5.84 -3.44 1.71
N ASP A 44 -6.41 -2.29 2.03
CA ASP A 44 -7.59 -2.17 2.88
C ASP A 44 -8.61 -1.24 2.20
N ALA A 45 -9.91 -1.47 2.41
CA ALA A 45 -10.96 -0.52 2.05
C ALA A 45 -11.71 -0.11 3.32
N ASP A 46 -11.61 1.16 3.69
CA ASP A 46 -11.94 1.66 5.02
C ASP A 46 -11.26 0.81 6.12
N GLU A 47 -12.04 0.09 6.94
CA GLU A 47 -11.55 -0.80 8.02
C GLU A 47 -11.45 -2.28 7.59
N HIS A 48 -11.73 -2.59 6.32
CA HIS A 48 -11.79 -3.97 5.82
C HIS A 48 -10.53 -4.34 5.05
N HIS A 49 -9.82 -5.35 5.54
CA HIS A 49 -8.68 -5.93 4.83
C HIS A 49 -9.14 -6.64 3.54
N LEU A 50 -8.51 -6.30 2.41
CA LEU A 50 -8.76 -6.90 1.12
C LEU A 50 -7.71 -7.94 0.75
N ASP A 51 -6.43 -7.56 0.84
CA ASP A 51 -5.31 -8.42 0.42
C ASP A 51 -3.96 -7.93 0.94
N ARG A 52 -2.92 -8.75 0.74
CA ARG A 52 -1.53 -8.33 0.90
C ARG A 52 -0.63 -8.79 -0.23
N SER A 53 0.41 -8.02 -0.50
CA SER A 53 1.45 -8.44 -1.44
C SER A 53 2.36 -9.52 -0.86
N SER A 54 3.18 -10.10 -1.74
CA SER A 54 4.37 -10.84 -1.29
C SER A 54 5.34 -9.93 -0.52
N THR A 55 6.09 -10.53 0.41
CA THR A 55 7.19 -9.89 1.12
C THR A 55 8.43 -9.85 0.23
N LYS A 56 9.09 -8.70 0.10
CA LYS A 56 10.39 -8.57 -0.58
C LYS A 56 11.51 -8.55 0.45
N PRO A 57 12.55 -9.37 0.34
CA PRO A 57 13.57 -9.44 1.38
C PRO A 57 14.57 -8.29 1.27
N LYS A 58 14.95 -7.73 2.42
CA LYS A 58 16.11 -6.87 2.66
C LYS A 58 16.28 -5.74 1.65
N THR A 59 15.26 -4.90 1.50
CA THR A 59 15.28 -3.78 0.56
C THR A 59 14.56 -2.54 1.11
N PHE A 60 15.03 -1.35 0.71
CA PHE A 60 14.31 -0.09 0.89
C PHE A 60 13.54 0.33 -0.37
N ASP A 61 13.78 -0.38 -1.48
CA ASP A 61 13.21 -0.11 -2.79
C ASP A 61 12.55 -1.39 -3.35
N PRO A 62 11.46 -1.88 -2.72
CA PRO A 62 10.81 -3.12 -3.15
C PRO A 62 10.09 -2.95 -4.49
N VAL A 63 10.14 -4.00 -5.32
CA VAL A 63 9.39 -4.11 -6.58
C VAL A 63 8.47 -5.32 -6.50
N TRP A 64 7.16 -5.09 -6.41
CA TRP A 64 6.11 -6.12 -6.33
C TRP A 64 5.56 -6.50 -7.70
N ASN A 65 5.07 -5.52 -8.48
CA ASN A 65 4.38 -5.75 -9.75
C ASN A 65 3.19 -6.73 -9.65
N GLU A 66 2.42 -6.63 -8.56
CA GLU A 66 1.31 -7.52 -8.21
C GLU A 66 -0.03 -6.82 -8.43
N THR A 67 -1.01 -7.56 -8.96
CA THR A 67 -2.37 -7.04 -9.25
C THR A 67 -3.40 -7.74 -8.38
N PHE A 68 -4.29 -6.95 -7.79
CA PHE A 68 -5.35 -7.37 -6.89
C PHE A 68 -6.70 -6.93 -7.46
N THR A 69 -7.74 -7.75 -7.32
CA THR A 69 -9.10 -7.42 -7.78
C THR A 69 -10.10 -7.84 -6.73
N HIS A 70 -10.88 -6.88 -6.23
CA HIS A 70 -11.85 -7.09 -5.16
C HIS A 70 -13.15 -6.35 -5.43
N GLU A 71 -14.27 -6.95 -5.04
CA GLU A 71 -15.56 -6.26 -4.98
C GLU A 71 -15.70 -5.57 -3.63
N VAL A 72 -16.10 -4.30 -3.64
CA VAL A 72 -16.28 -3.48 -2.44
C VAL A 72 -17.67 -2.86 -2.45
N HIS A 73 -18.24 -2.66 -1.27
CA HIS A 73 -19.58 -2.12 -1.11
C HIS A 73 -19.58 -0.97 -0.11
N ASN A 74 -20.09 0.18 -0.56
CA ASN A 74 -20.31 1.37 0.27
C ASN A 74 -19.06 1.88 1.00
N VAL A 75 -17.89 1.81 0.35
CA VAL A 75 -16.60 2.22 0.93
C VAL A 75 -16.26 3.68 0.64
N THR A 76 -15.41 4.29 1.46
CA THR A 76 -15.01 5.70 1.30
C THR A 76 -13.57 5.87 0.83
N SER A 77 -12.65 5.03 1.31
CA SER A 77 -11.23 5.19 1.06
C SER A 77 -10.52 3.86 0.81
N LEU A 78 -9.50 3.89 -0.04
CA LEU A 78 -8.54 2.81 -0.25
C LEU A 78 -7.32 3.07 0.64
N GLY A 79 -7.04 2.15 1.56
CA GLY A 79 -5.86 2.12 2.41
C GLY A 79 -4.76 1.26 1.80
N ILE A 80 -3.54 1.78 1.82
CA ILE A 80 -2.33 1.10 1.37
C ILE A 80 -1.28 1.30 2.46
N THR A 81 -0.94 0.22 3.16
CA THR A 81 0.00 0.26 4.29
C THR A 81 1.19 -0.62 4.03
N VAL A 82 2.40 -0.08 4.16
CA VAL A 82 3.63 -0.88 4.13
C VAL A 82 3.99 -1.31 5.55
N PHE A 83 4.28 -2.59 5.67
CA PHE A 83 4.80 -3.22 6.88
C PHE A 83 6.14 -3.87 6.60
N HIS A 84 6.96 -4.00 7.64
CA HIS A 84 8.07 -4.95 7.67
C HIS A 84 7.59 -6.26 8.27
N ASP A 85 7.75 -7.35 7.52
CA ASP A 85 7.51 -8.72 7.95
C ASP A 85 8.49 -9.09 9.07
N ALA A 86 8.01 -9.06 10.32
CA ALA A 86 8.85 -9.28 11.49
C ALA A 86 8.96 -10.77 11.78
N ALA A 87 10.13 -11.21 12.23
CA ALA A 87 10.32 -12.61 12.61
C ALA A 87 9.39 -13.07 13.75
N ILE A 88 8.93 -12.12 14.57
CA ILE A 88 7.96 -12.35 15.65
C ILE A 88 6.89 -11.26 15.55
N PRO A 89 5.61 -11.62 15.35
CA PRO A 89 4.51 -10.66 15.28
C PRO A 89 4.38 -9.78 16.55
N PRO A 90 3.80 -8.57 16.44
CA PRO A 90 3.20 -7.99 15.23
C PRO A 90 4.25 -7.47 14.25
N ASP A 91 3.87 -7.39 12.97
CA ASP A 91 4.68 -6.75 11.94
C ASP A 91 4.80 -5.25 12.20
N ASP A 92 5.95 -4.68 11.84
CA ASP A 92 6.23 -3.29 12.11
C ASP A 92 5.64 -2.39 11.03
N PHE A 93 4.85 -1.41 11.43
CA PHE A 93 4.38 -0.36 10.54
C PHE A 93 5.56 0.44 9.96
N VAL A 94 5.50 0.73 8.66
CA VAL A 94 6.50 1.55 7.94
C VAL A 94 5.87 2.83 7.41
N ALA A 95 4.83 2.73 6.59
CA ALA A 95 4.18 3.88 5.96
C ALA A 95 2.73 3.59 5.60
N ASN A 96 1.89 4.62 5.51
CA ASN A 96 0.50 4.50 5.05
C ASN A 96 0.12 5.60 4.08
N CYS A 97 -0.67 5.19 3.09
CA CYS A 97 -1.37 6.02 2.14
C CYS A 97 -2.86 5.72 2.25
N THR A 98 -3.68 6.75 2.31
CA THR A 98 -5.14 6.63 2.20
C THR A 98 -5.61 7.50 1.05
N ILE A 99 -6.38 6.90 0.14
CA ILE A 99 -6.87 7.58 -1.07
C ILE A 99 -8.39 7.53 -1.06
N PRO A 100 -9.08 8.68 -1.01
CA PRO A 100 -10.52 8.72 -1.16
C PRO A 100 -10.94 8.12 -2.51
N PHE A 101 -11.95 7.25 -2.53
CA PHE A 101 -12.48 6.70 -3.79
C PHE A 101 -13.04 7.80 -4.70
N GLU A 102 -13.52 8.91 -4.13
CA GLU A 102 -13.95 10.08 -4.88
C GLU A 102 -12.82 10.65 -5.76
N ASP A 103 -11.61 10.78 -5.21
CA ASP A 103 -10.44 11.27 -5.96
C ASP A 103 -10.05 10.30 -7.08
N LEU A 104 -10.20 8.99 -6.83
CA LEU A 104 -9.91 7.95 -7.81
C LEU A 104 -10.93 7.92 -8.96
N MET A 105 -12.21 8.18 -8.67
CA MET A 105 -13.28 8.21 -9.68
C MET A 105 -13.20 9.43 -10.61
N HIS A 106 -12.70 10.55 -10.11
CA HIS A 106 -12.55 11.79 -10.89
C HIS A 106 -11.21 11.88 -11.64
N ARG A 107 -10.30 10.92 -11.43
CA ARG A 107 -9.02 10.87 -12.12
C ARG A 107 -9.23 10.51 -13.59
N ASP A 108 -8.43 11.12 -14.46
CA ASP A 108 -8.49 10.90 -15.90
C ASP A 108 -8.26 9.42 -16.23
N LYS A 109 -9.17 8.80 -16.98
CA LYS A 109 -9.15 7.35 -17.27
C LYS A 109 -7.93 6.95 -18.10
N ASP A 110 -7.34 7.89 -18.83
CA ASP A 110 -6.14 7.69 -19.62
C ASP A 110 -4.85 7.77 -18.78
N ALA A 111 -4.93 8.30 -17.55
CA ALA A 111 -3.84 8.30 -16.58
C ALA A 111 -3.90 7.03 -15.72
N MET A 112 -3.48 5.91 -16.30
CA MET A 112 -3.51 4.59 -15.63
C MET A 112 -2.62 4.53 -14.36
N ASP A 113 -1.68 5.46 -14.21
CA ASP A 113 -0.49 5.34 -13.36
C ASP A 113 -0.22 6.63 -12.55
N PHE A 114 -0.07 6.58 -11.22
CA PHE A 114 0.25 7.77 -10.42
C PHE A 114 0.88 7.52 -9.03
N TRP A 115 1.94 8.28 -8.70
CA TRP A 115 2.54 8.30 -7.37
C TRP A 115 1.53 8.72 -6.29
N VAL A 116 1.52 8.01 -5.17
CA VAL A 116 0.73 8.37 -3.99
C VAL A 116 1.68 8.70 -2.86
N SER A 117 1.58 9.93 -2.37
CA SER A 117 2.39 10.36 -1.24
C SER A 117 1.83 9.76 0.05
N CYS A 118 2.64 8.96 0.75
CA CYS A 118 2.32 8.46 2.08
C CYS A 118 2.81 9.44 3.15
N VAL A 119 2.11 9.47 4.28
CA VAL A 119 2.49 10.30 5.43
C VAL A 119 3.67 9.66 6.16
N ASP A 120 4.59 10.49 6.69
CA ASP A 120 5.70 10.11 7.60
C ASP A 120 6.97 9.42 7.05
N ILE A 121 7.40 9.79 5.82
CA ILE A 121 8.79 9.84 5.29
C ILE A 121 9.02 9.00 4.00
N ILE A 122 9.56 9.70 2.98
CA ILE A 122 9.93 9.32 1.58
C ILE A 122 8.92 8.36 0.93
N GLY A 123 8.05 8.94 0.11
CA GLY A 123 6.82 8.33 -0.40
C GLY A 123 6.95 6.99 -1.14
N ILE A 124 5.81 6.34 -1.30
CA ILE A 124 5.63 5.08 -2.03
C ILE A 124 5.31 5.39 -3.50
N TYR A 125 5.92 4.65 -4.44
CA TYR A 125 5.43 4.67 -5.82
C TYR A 125 4.19 3.81 -5.91
N ILE A 126 3.16 4.33 -6.54
CA ILE A 126 2.10 3.48 -7.02
C ILE A 126 2.12 3.73 -8.51
N THR A 127 2.48 2.72 -9.31
CA THR A 127 2.55 2.97 -10.75
C THR A 127 1.29 2.57 -11.46
N SER A 128 0.26 1.97 -10.87
CA SER A 128 -0.99 1.70 -11.62
C SER A 128 -2.16 1.42 -10.68
N LEU A 129 -3.14 2.31 -10.61
CA LEU A 129 -4.41 2.03 -9.91
C LEU A 129 -5.55 2.19 -10.91
N CYS A 130 -6.19 1.06 -11.25
CA CYS A 130 -7.31 1.02 -12.18
C CYS A 130 -8.60 0.76 -11.40
N LEU A 131 -9.56 1.68 -11.46
CA LEU A 131 -10.87 1.47 -10.85
C LEU A 131 -11.90 1.15 -11.93
N ASP A 132 -12.58 0.01 -11.78
CA ASP A 132 -13.69 -0.38 -12.65
C ASP A 132 -15.01 -0.23 -11.87
N CYS A 133 -15.75 0.85 -12.12
CA CYS A 133 -17.06 1.06 -11.51
C CYS A 133 -18.04 -0.04 -11.94
N ILE A 134 -18.69 -0.70 -10.96
CA ILE A 134 -19.89 -1.49 -11.26
C ILE A 134 -20.97 -0.46 -11.60
N HIS A 135 -21.42 -0.45 -12.86
CA HIS A 135 -22.60 0.33 -13.22
C HIS A 135 -23.79 -0.29 -12.47
N PRO A 136 -24.66 0.50 -11.83
CA PRO A 136 -25.89 -0.04 -11.32
C PRO A 136 -26.63 -0.70 -12.49
N THR A 137 -26.83 -2.01 -12.43
CA THR A 137 -27.86 -2.65 -13.24
C THR A 137 -29.16 -1.93 -12.89
N GLU A 138 -29.69 -1.17 -13.85
CA GLU A 138 -31.03 -0.59 -13.76
C GLU A 138 -31.98 -1.69 -13.29
N MET A 139 -32.61 -1.48 -12.13
CA MET A 139 -33.78 -2.25 -11.69
C MET A 139 -35.03 -1.59 -12.26
#